data_AF-A0A538B0S8-F1
#
_entry.id   AF-A0A538B0S8-F1
#
_cell.length_a   1.000
_cell.length_b   1.000
_cell.length_c   1.000
_cell.angle_alpha   90.00
_cell.angle_beta   90.00
_cell.angle_gamma   90.00
#
_symmetry.space_group_name_H-M   'P 1'
#
loop_
_entity.id
_entity.type
_entity.pdbx_description
1 polymer ?
#
loop_
_entity_poly.entity_id
_entity_poly.type
_entity_poly.pdbx_seq_one_letter_code
_entity_poly.pdbx_strand_id
1 'polypeptide(L)'
;MEDGQYRLLDARPLDPGEPESVPRAPRRRKARRKGSARPEATGGDRRATYADLGRTVLERVIELGREAAEAVAAADHLRREVKENKAARVDAEQRASRLFERVKELETKLEMAEVNLRTVLTAARGRGATAAPADSEMEAVLRILKGPTGAPAPSGGDGGPEEAAGE
;
A
#
# COMPACT_ATOMS: atom_id res chain seq x y z
N MET A 1 7.18 -4.71 -18.69
CA MET A 1 7.90 -4.20 -17.50
C MET A 1 8.77 -5.34 -17.05
N GLU A 2 10.06 -5.26 -17.41
CA GLU A 2 11.01 -6.34 -17.19
C GLU A 2 11.21 -6.56 -15.69
N ASP A 3 11.10 -7.82 -15.29
CA ASP A 3 11.24 -8.31 -13.93
C ASP A 3 12.53 -7.78 -13.30
N GLY A 4 12.46 -7.31 -12.06
CA GLY A 4 13.54 -6.71 -11.28
C GLY A 4 14.72 -7.65 -10.92
N GLN A 5 15.19 -8.43 -11.88
CA GLN A 5 16.34 -9.31 -11.79
C GLN A 5 17.60 -8.50 -12.04
N TYR A 6 18.24 -8.04 -10.97
CA TYR A 6 19.59 -7.51 -11.02
C TYR A 6 20.54 -8.62 -11.49
N ARG A 7 20.94 -8.59 -12.76
CA ARG A 7 21.94 -9.49 -13.32
C ARG A 7 23.33 -8.96 -12.96
N LEU A 8 24.15 -9.77 -12.27
CA LEU A 8 25.58 -9.47 -12.14
C LEU A 8 26.17 -9.33 -13.55
N LEU A 9 26.84 -8.21 -13.82
CA LEU A 9 27.47 -7.95 -15.12
C LEU A 9 28.59 -8.96 -15.42
N ASP A 10 29.25 -9.48 -14.38
CA ASP A 10 30.27 -10.53 -14.45
C ASP A 10 30.19 -11.43 -13.21
N ALA A 11 30.31 -12.74 -13.40
CA ALA A 11 30.25 -13.75 -12.35
C ALA A 11 31.65 -14.19 -11.87
N ARG A 12 32.72 -13.69 -12.50
CA ARG A 12 34.10 -13.97 -12.08
C ARG A 12 34.40 -13.30 -10.72
N PRO A 13 35.03 -14.01 -9.77
CA PRO A 13 35.51 -13.39 -8.53
C PRO A 13 36.52 -12.28 -8.84
N LEU A 14 36.40 -11.13 -8.16
CA LEU A 14 37.34 -10.03 -8.30
C LEU A 14 38.71 -10.41 -7.73
N ASP A 15 39.76 -10.16 -8.49
CA ASP A 15 41.13 -10.38 -8.05
C ASP A 15 41.56 -9.27 -7.06
N PRO A 16 42.39 -9.57 -6.04
CA PRO A 16 42.73 -8.61 -4.99
C PRO A 16 43.52 -7.42 -5.56
N GLY A 17 42.84 -6.27 -5.68
CA GLY A 17 43.40 -5.02 -6.23
C GLY A 17 42.56 -4.43 -7.36
N GLU A 18 41.58 -5.17 -7.90
CA GLU A 18 40.67 -4.65 -8.91
C GLU A 18 39.59 -3.74 -8.30
N PRO A 19 39.26 -2.60 -8.93
CA PRO A 19 38.22 -1.71 -8.46
C PRO A 19 36.83 -2.36 -8.62
N GLU A 20 35.99 -2.26 -7.59
CA GLU A 20 34.63 -2.80 -7.63
C GLU A 20 33.81 -2.14 -8.77
N SER A 21 33.19 -2.96 -9.61
CA SER A 21 32.41 -2.54 -10.80
C SER A 21 31.10 -1.84 -10.48
N VAL A 22 30.61 -1.96 -9.24
CA VAL A 22 29.44 -1.23 -8.75
C VAL A 22 29.91 -0.24 -7.68
N PRO A 23 29.69 1.07 -7.86
CA PRO A 23 30.02 2.06 -6.84
C PRO A 23 29.19 1.77 -5.59
N ARG A 24 29.83 1.19 -4.56
CA ARG A 24 29.17 0.96 -3.27
C ARG A 24 28.82 2.30 -2.67
N ALA A 25 27.53 2.50 -2.39
CA ALA A 25 27.07 3.64 -1.62
C ALA A 25 27.90 3.75 -0.33
N PRO A 26 28.32 4.96 0.08
CA PRO A 26 29.26 5.14 1.16
C PRO A 26 28.71 4.51 2.44
N ARG A 27 29.30 3.38 2.85
CA ARG A 27 29.02 2.78 4.15
C ARG A 27 29.45 3.76 5.23
N ARG A 28 28.49 4.38 5.92
CA ARG A 28 28.75 5.10 7.18
C ARG A 28 29.53 4.17 8.10
N ARG A 29 30.84 4.40 8.23
CA ARG A 29 31.64 3.76 9.27
C ARG A 29 31.02 4.16 10.60
N LYS A 30 30.37 3.22 11.29
CA LYS A 30 30.03 3.42 12.70
C LYS A 30 31.33 3.79 13.39
N ALA A 31 31.39 5.02 13.91
CA ALA A 31 32.48 5.43 14.77
C ALA A 31 32.62 4.37 15.86
N ARG A 32 33.80 3.74 15.94
CA ARG A 32 34.16 2.93 17.12
C ARG A 32 33.90 3.84 18.31
N ARG A 33 32.91 3.49 19.14
CA ARG A 33 32.68 4.13 20.44
C ARG A 33 33.98 4.00 21.23
N LYS A 34 34.75 5.08 21.26
CA LYS A 34 35.85 5.26 22.19
C LYS A 34 35.21 5.69 23.51
N GLY A 35 35.17 4.74 24.45
CA GLY A 35 34.87 5.01 25.86
C GLY A 35 33.46 4.62 26.30
N SER A 36 33.36 3.49 27.01
CA SER A 36 32.85 3.46 28.40
C SER A 36 32.74 2.00 28.88
N ALA A 37 33.87 1.43 29.29
CA ALA A 37 34.00 0.45 30.37
C ALA A 37 35.46 0.01 30.33
N ARG A 38 36.28 0.64 31.18
CA ARG A 38 37.51 -0.01 31.63
C ARG A 38 37.01 -1.20 32.45
N PRO A 39 37.15 -2.47 32.02
CA PRO A 39 37.10 -3.53 33.01
C PRO A 39 38.26 -3.23 33.95
N GLU A 40 38.00 -3.22 35.25
CA GLU A 40 39.05 -3.23 36.25
C GLU A 40 40.13 -4.19 35.81
N ALA A 41 41.32 -3.66 35.51
CA ALA A 41 42.49 -4.44 35.18
C ALA A 41 42.95 -5.12 36.47
N THR A 42 42.30 -6.22 36.84
CA THR A 42 42.81 -7.15 37.83
C THR A 42 43.82 -8.07 37.16
N GLY A 43 45.00 -7.52 36.89
CA GLY A 43 46.21 -8.29 36.60
C GLY A 43 46.59 -8.34 35.12
N GLY A 44 47.77 -7.79 34.80
CA GLY A 44 48.39 -7.92 33.48
C GLY A 44 48.64 -9.37 33.08
N ASP A 45 48.64 -9.62 31.78
CA ASP A 45 49.16 -10.81 31.11
C ASP A 45 48.83 -12.18 31.75
N ARG A 46 47.69 -12.28 32.42
CA ARG A 46 47.19 -13.56 32.94
C ARG A 46 46.56 -14.32 31.78
N ARG A 47 47.08 -15.51 31.48
CA ARG A 47 46.46 -16.47 30.55
C ARG A 47 45.00 -16.64 30.95
N ALA A 48 44.10 -16.51 29.97
CA ALA A 48 42.66 -16.64 30.19
C ALA A 48 42.35 -17.90 30.99
N THR A 49 41.66 -17.74 32.11
CA THR A 49 41.31 -18.85 32.98
C THR A 49 40.03 -19.52 32.47
N TYR A 50 39.82 -20.80 32.77
CA TYR A 50 38.55 -21.47 32.45
C TYR A 50 37.31 -20.74 32.98
N ALA A 51 37.44 -20.05 34.13
CA ALA A 51 36.37 -19.20 34.67
C ALA A 51 36.03 -18.01 33.77
N ASP A 52 37.02 -17.41 33.10
CA ASP A 52 36.82 -16.29 32.17
C ASP A 52 36.13 -16.79 30.89
N LEU A 53 36.51 -17.96 30.39
CA LEU A 53 35.80 -18.63 29.30
C LEU A 53 34.33 -18.89 29.66
N GLY A 54 34.05 -19.39 30.87
CA GLY A 54 32.69 -19.57 31.36
C GLY A 54 31.86 -18.29 31.35
N ARG A 55 32.43 -17.16 31.78
CA ARG A 55 31.74 -15.84 31.72
C ARG A 55 31.47 -15.40 30.29
N THR A 56 32.45 -15.51 29.39
CA THR A 56 32.25 -15.13 27.98
C THR A 56 31.20 -15.97 27.26
N VAL A 57 31.13 -17.28 27.56
CA VAL A 57 30.09 -18.16 27.01
C VAL A 57 28.71 -17.75 27.53
N LEU A 58 28.57 -17.45 28.82
CA LEU A 58 27.31 -16.97 29.39
C LEU A 58 26.86 -15.64 28.78
N GLU A 59 27.77 -14.68 28.61
CA GLU A 59 27.49 -13.41 27.94
C GLU A 59 27.01 -13.66 26.50
N ARG A 60 27.68 -14.55 25.76
CA ARG A 60 27.28 -14.87 24.39
C ARG A 60 25.92 -15.57 24.32
N VAL A 61 25.60 -16.45 25.27
CA VAL A 61 24.28 -17.09 25.36
C VAL A 61 23.19 -16.06 25.65
N ILE A 62 23.44 -15.10 26.53
CA ILE A 62 22.50 -14.01 26.82
C ILE A 62 22.29 -13.13 25.58
N GLU A 63 23.36 -12.78 24.87
CA GLU A 63 23.27 -12.03 23.61
C GLU A 63 22.47 -12.79 22.55
N LEU A 64 22.78 -14.06 22.32
CA LEU A 64 22.03 -14.91 21.38
C LEU A 64 20.56 -15.05 21.78
N GLY A 65 20.26 -15.13 23.08
CA GLY A 65 18.89 -15.14 23.58
C GLY A 65 18.13 -13.85 23.25
N ARG A 66 18.79 -12.70 23.37
CA ARG A 66 18.23 -11.40 22.97
C ARG A 66 18.02 -11.31 21.47
N GLU A 67 19.04 -11.66 20.68
CA GLU A 67 18.98 -11.67 19.21
C GLU A 67 17.85 -12.60 18.71
N ALA A 68 17.68 -13.77 19.34
CA ALA A 68 16.60 -14.70 19.01
C ALA A 68 15.22 -14.14 19.38
N ALA A 69 15.07 -13.52 20.56
CA ALA A 69 13.83 -12.88 20.97
C ALA A 69 13.43 -11.71 20.05
N GLU A 70 14.40 -10.89 19.65
CA GLU A 70 14.21 -9.82 18.67
C GLU A 70 13.80 -10.37 17.30
N ALA A 71 14.42 -11.44 16.83
CA ALA A 71 14.07 -12.08 15.56
C ALA A 71 12.65 -12.64 15.57
N VAL A 72 12.22 -13.27 16.68
CA VAL A 72 10.84 -13.76 16.84
C VAL A 72 9.84 -12.61 16.85
N ALA A 73 10.12 -11.55 17.61
CA ALA A 73 9.26 -10.37 17.66
C ALA A 73 9.13 -9.69 16.28
N ALA A 74 10.24 -9.58 15.54
CA ALA A 74 10.23 -9.05 14.18
C ALA A 74 9.44 -9.95 13.21
N ALA A 75 9.56 -11.28 13.32
CA ALA A 75 8.79 -12.21 12.50
C ALA A 75 7.28 -12.09 12.76
N ASP A 76 6.87 -11.95 14.03
CA ASP A 76 5.46 -11.77 14.39
C ASP A 76 4.92 -10.41 13.94
N HIS A 77 5.74 -9.35 13.99
CA HIS A 77 5.40 -8.05 13.42
C HIS A 77 5.16 -8.14 11.91
N LEU A 78 6.10 -8.73 11.16
CA LEU A 78 5.98 -8.92 9.71
C LEU A 78 4.75 -9.75 9.34
N ARG A 79 4.41 -10.78 10.14
CA ARG A 79 3.19 -11.56 9.93
C ARG A 79 1.92 -10.73 10.10
N ARG A 80 1.89 -9.78 11.03
CA ARG A 80 0.75 -8.85 11.20
C ARG A 80 0.67 -7.88 10.03
N GLU A 81 1.78 -7.25 9.65
CA GLU A 81 1.83 -6.33 8.52
C GLU A 81 1.41 -7.00 7.21
N VAL A 82 1.81 -8.26 6.97
CA VAL A 82 1.37 -8.99 5.76
C VAL A 82 -0.14 -9.23 5.77
N LYS A 83 -0.74 -9.51 6.94
CA LYS A 83 -2.20 -9.66 7.04
C LYS A 83 -2.92 -8.34 6.79
N GLU A 84 -2.43 -7.26 7.38
CA GLU A 84 -3.00 -5.91 7.20
C GLU A 84 -2.85 -5.43 5.75
N ASN A 85 -1.69 -5.66 5.12
CA ASN A 85 -1.45 -5.30 3.73
C ASN A 85 -2.35 -6.10 2.77
N LYS A 86 -2.58 -7.39 3.05
CA LYS A 86 -3.56 -8.20 2.31
C LYS A 86 -4.97 -7.63 2.42
N ALA A 87 -5.41 -7.24 3.62
CA ALA A 87 -6.71 -6.62 3.82
C ALA A 87 -6.83 -5.28 3.05
N ALA A 88 -5.83 -4.41 3.18
CA ALA A 88 -5.78 -3.13 2.47
C ALA A 88 -5.80 -3.30 0.94
N ARG A 89 -5.12 -4.35 0.44
CA ARG A 89 -5.13 -4.70 -0.99
C ARG A 89 -6.51 -5.15 -1.46
N VAL A 90 -7.19 -6.02 -0.71
CA VAL A 90 -8.56 -6.45 -1.03
C VAL A 90 -9.52 -5.26 -1.06
N ASP A 91 -9.42 -4.34 -0.10
CA ASP A 91 -10.25 -3.13 -0.06
C ASP A 91 -9.95 -2.19 -1.24
N ALA A 92 -8.69 -2.06 -1.64
CA ALA A 92 -8.30 -1.31 -2.81
C ALA A 92 -8.86 -1.94 -4.10
N GLU A 93 -8.76 -3.25 -4.24
CA GLU A 93 -9.33 -4.00 -5.38
C GLU A 93 -10.85 -3.85 -5.45
N GLN A 94 -11.55 -3.95 -4.31
CA GLN A 94 -13.00 -3.72 -4.26
C GLN A 94 -13.39 -2.30 -4.67
N ARG A 95 -12.66 -1.28 -4.20
CA ARG A 95 -12.88 0.11 -4.61
C ARG A 95 -12.63 0.30 -6.10
N ALA A 96 -11.57 -0.30 -6.64
CA ALA A 96 -11.28 -0.25 -8.06
C ALA A 96 -12.40 -0.90 -8.90
N SER A 97 -12.91 -2.06 -8.48
CA SER A 97 -14.04 -2.74 -9.15
C SER A 97 -15.30 -1.89 -9.16
N ARG A 98 -15.67 -1.27 -8.02
CA ARG A 98 -16.83 -0.36 -7.94
C ARG A 98 -16.68 0.86 -8.84
N LEU A 99 -15.47 1.43 -8.90
CA LEU A 99 -15.19 2.56 -9.80
C LEU A 99 -15.27 2.14 -11.26
N PHE A 100 -14.77 0.95 -11.60
CA PHE A 100 -14.84 0.41 -12.96
C PHE A 100 -16.29 0.16 -13.40
N GLU A 101 -17.12 -0.41 -12.54
CA GLU A 101 -18.56 -0.55 -12.77
C GLU A 101 -19.23 0.82 -12.96
N ARG A 102 -18.87 1.82 -12.15
CA ARG A 102 -19.39 3.18 -12.29
C ARG A 102 -18.97 3.84 -13.59
N VAL A 103 -17.74 3.62 -14.06
CA VAL A 103 -17.28 4.12 -15.35
C VAL A 103 -18.10 3.51 -16.49
N LYS A 104 -18.29 2.18 -16.49
CA LYS A 104 -19.16 1.51 -17.47
C LYS A 104 -20.60 2.02 -17.45
N GLU A 105 -21.15 2.25 -16.27
CA GLU A 105 -22.49 2.82 -16.12
C GLU A 105 -22.55 4.25 -16.68
N LEU A 106 -21.50 5.05 -16.50
CA LEU A 106 -21.41 6.40 -17.06
C LEU A 106 -21.22 6.39 -18.58
N GLU A 107 -20.43 5.46 -19.12
CA GLU A 107 -20.25 5.27 -20.56
C GLU A 107 -21.57 4.91 -21.24
N THR A 108 -22.30 3.93 -20.71
CA THR A 108 -23.63 3.56 -21.25
C THR A 108 -24.65 4.70 -21.16
N LYS A 109 -24.59 5.51 -20.11
CA LYS A 109 -25.42 6.73 -19.98
C LYS A 109 -25.04 7.79 -21.00
N LEU A 110 -23.75 7.98 -21.27
CA LEU A 110 -23.27 8.91 -22.27
C LEU A 110 -23.74 8.49 -23.67
N GLU A 111 -23.62 7.20 -24.01
CA GLU A 111 -24.11 6.65 -25.27
C GLU A 111 -25.62 6.91 -25.45
N MET A 112 -26.43 6.66 -24.42
CA MET A 112 -27.87 6.97 -24.46
C MET A 112 -28.13 8.46 -24.62
N ALA A 113 -27.39 9.31 -23.92
CA ALA A 113 -27.53 10.77 -24.03
C ALA A 113 -27.18 11.24 -25.45
N GLU A 114 -26.13 10.70 -26.05
CA GLU A 114 -25.73 11.01 -27.42
C GLU A 114 -26.80 10.61 -28.44
N VAL A 115 -27.39 9.41 -28.30
CA VAL A 115 -28.48 8.95 -29.17
C VAL A 115 -29.73 9.83 -29.01
N ASN A 116 -30.09 10.19 -27.77
CA ASN A 116 -31.22 11.08 -27.51
C ASN A 116 -30.99 12.46 -28.15
N LEU A 117 -29.79 13.06 -27.98
CA LEU A 117 -29.45 14.35 -28.56
C LEU A 117 -29.44 14.30 -30.09
N ARG A 118 -28.90 13.23 -30.70
CA ARG A 118 -28.97 13.04 -32.16
C ARG A 118 -30.41 13.01 -32.64
N THR A 119 -31.30 12.35 -31.90
CA THR A 119 -32.74 12.27 -32.22
C THR A 119 -33.42 13.63 -32.12
N VAL A 120 -33.11 14.42 -31.08
CA VAL A 120 -33.62 15.80 -30.96
C VAL A 120 -33.09 16.67 -32.10
N LEU A 121 -31.81 16.57 -32.45
CA LEU A 121 -31.22 17.35 -33.53
C LEU A 121 -31.78 16.98 -34.91
N THR A 122 -32.02 15.71 -35.20
CA THR A 122 -32.64 15.30 -36.48
C THR A 122 -34.08 15.78 -36.60
N ALA A 123 -34.84 15.69 -35.51
CA ALA A 123 -36.21 16.19 -35.46
C ALA A 123 -36.27 17.73 -35.59
N ALA A 124 -35.37 18.44 -34.89
CA ALA A 124 -35.24 19.90 -34.99
C ALA A 124 -34.72 20.37 -36.36
N ARG A 125 -33.88 19.59 -37.07
CA ARG A 125 -33.33 20.01 -38.39
C ARG A 125 -34.42 20.18 -39.46
N GLY A 126 -35.57 19.53 -39.31
CA GLY A 126 -36.73 19.71 -40.18
C GLY A 126 -37.67 20.85 -39.75
N ARG A 127 -37.44 21.45 -38.58
CA ARG A 127 -38.32 22.42 -37.94
C ARG A 127 -37.58 23.75 -37.75
N GLY A 128 -38.07 24.84 -38.33
CA GLY A 128 -37.47 26.16 -38.12
C GLY A 128 -37.38 26.50 -36.62
N ALA A 129 -36.36 27.27 -36.22
CA ALA A 129 -35.97 27.53 -34.83
C ALA A 129 -37.07 28.12 -33.90
N THR A 130 -38.21 28.53 -34.46
CA THR A 130 -39.34 29.14 -33.75
C THR A 130 -40.56 28.22 -33.60
N ALA A 131 -40.49 26.98 -34.07
CA ALA A 131 -41.59 26.02 -33.97
C ALA A 131 -41.56 25.29 -32.62
N ALA A 132 -42.72 25.17 -31.96
CA ALA A 132 -42.86 24.46 -30.69
C ALA A 132 -42.43 22.99 -30.83
N PRO A 133 -41.74 22.40 -29.83
CA PRO A 133 -41.24 21.03 -29.90
C PRO A 133 -42.38 19.99 -30.01
N ALA A 134 -42.08 18.84 -30.62
CA ALA A 134 -43.03 17.75 -30.82
C ALA A 134 -43.02 16.84 -29.59
N ASP A 135 -44.09 16.07 -29.39
CA ASP A 135 -44.21 15.19 -28.22
C ASP A 135 -43.04 14.20 -28.12
N SER A 136 -42.52 13.69 -29.24
CA SER A 136 -41.34 12.82 -29.29
C SER A 136 -40.03 13.53 -28.89
N GLU A 137 -39.88 14.81 -29.23
CA GLU A 137 -38.74 15.64 -28.80
C GLU A 137 -38.85 15.95 -27.31
N MET A 138 -40.05 16.24 -26.83
CA MET A 138 -40.34 16.49 -25.42
C MET A 138 -40.03 15.26 -24.56
N GLU A 139 -40.43 14.05 -25.01
CA GLU A 139 -40.11 12.80 -24.33
C GLU A 139 -38.60 12.53 -24.29
N ALA A 140 -37.86 12.81 -25.37
CA ALA A 140 -36.41 12.66 -25.41
C ALA A 140 -35.70 13.63 -24.44
N VAL A 141 -36.16 14.89 -24.36
CA VAL A 141 -35.66 15.90 -23.41
C VAL A 141 -35.95 15.47 -21.96
N LEU A 142 -37.16 14.97 -21.68
CA LEU A 142 -37.52 14.47 -20.35
C LEU A 142 -36.70 13.24 -19.95
N ARG A 143 -36.34 12.37 -20.90
CA ARG A 143 -35.46 11.21 -20.64
C ARG A 143 -34.04 11.63 -20.25
N ILE A 144 -33.54 12.74 -20.79
CA ILE A 144 -32.24 13.33 -20.42
C ILE A 144 -32.34 13.98 -19.03
N LEU A 145 -33.40 14.76 -18.78
CA LEU A 145 -33.59 15.48 -17.51
C LEU A 145 -33.94 14.55 -16.33
N LYS A 146 -34.59 13.41 -16.58
CA LYS A 146 -34.84 12.35 -15.57
C LYS A 146 -33.65 11.41 -15.35
N GLY A 147 -32.52 11.59 -16.06
CA GLY A 147 -31.29 10.89 -15.72
C GLY A 147 -30.96 11.08 -14.23
N PRO A 148 -30.58 10.03 -13.48
CA PRO A 148 -30.66 10.06 -12.02
C PRO A 148 -29.55 10.92 -11.41
N THR A 149 -29.87 12.19 -11.11
CA THR A 149 -29.07 13.06 -10.25
C THR A 149 -29.34 12.82 -8.75
N GLY A 150 -29.70 11.59 -8.37
CA GLY A 150 -30.05 11.28 -6.98
C GLY A 150 -29.99 9.79 -6.69
N ALA A 151 -28.79 9.27 -6.44
CA ALA A 151 -28.66 8.09 -5.58
C ALA A 151 -28.50 8.62 -4.15
N PRO A 152 -29.29 8.16 -3.16
CA PRO A 152 -29.11 8.57 -1.77
C PRO A 152 -27.72 8.15 -1.31
N ALA A 153 -27.02 9.06 -0.63
CA ALA A 153 -25.78 8.75 0.05
C ALA A 153 -25.97 7.53 0.96
N PRO A 154 -25.00 6.60 1.06
CA PRO A 154 -25.06 5.57 2.08
C PRO A 154 -24.99 6.28 3.44
N SER A 155 -26.10 6.28 4.16
CA SER A 155 -26.15 6.68 5.56
C SER A 155 -25.30 5.69 6.36
N GLY A 156 -24.02 6.01 6.53
CA GLY A 156 -23.28 5.58 7.70
C GLY A 156 -23.84 6.30 8.92
N GLY A 157 -24.53 5.54 9.77
CA GLY A 157 -25.03 5.95 11.08
C GLY A 157 -25.37 4.66 11.80
N ASP A 158 -24.40 4.05 12.46
CA ASP A 158 -24.20 4.21 13.91
C ASP A 158 -25.32 3.51 14.69
N GLY A 159 -25.25 2.18 14.70
CA GLY A 159 -26.00 1.35 15.64
C GLY A 159 -25.25 1.30 16.96
N GLY A 160 -25.44 2.31 17.79
CA GLY A 160 -25.05 2.29 19.20
C GLY A 160 -25.94 1.32 20.00
N PRO A 161 -25.42 0.64 21.03
CA PRO A 161 -26.15 -0.35 21.79
C PRO A 161 -27.21 0.31 22.67
N GLU A 162 -28.43 -0.20 22.58
CA GLU A 162 -29.55 0.17 23.44
C GLU A 162 -29.35 -0.49 24.81
N GLU A 163 -28.77 0.27 25.76
CA GLU A 163 -28.72 -0.09 27.17
C GLU A 163 -29.65 0.85 27.96
N ALA A 164 -30.58 0.23 28.69
CA ALA A 164 -31.25 0.71 29.90
C ALA A 164 -32.14 1.98 29.84
N ALA A 165 -33.45 1.77 29.95
CA ALA A 165 -34.32 2.62 30.77
C ALA A 165 -35.28 1.72 31.56
N GLY A 166 -35.12 1.70 32.87
CA GLY A 166 -36.10 1.14 33.80
C GLY A 166 -37.12 2.20 34.21
N GLU A 167 -38.34 1.74 34.45
CA GLU A 167 -39.21 2.12 35.57
C GLU A 167 -40.24 1.01 35.79
#